data_AF-A0A7J7Y310-F1
#
_entry.id   AF-A0A7J7Y310-F1
#
_cell.length_a   1.000
_cell.length_b   1.000
_cell.length_c   1.000
_cell.angle_alpha   90.00
_cell.angle_beta   90.00
_cell.angle_gamma   90.00
#
_symmetry.space_group_name_H-M   'P 1'
#
loop_
_entity.id
_entity.type
_entity.pdbx_description
1 polymer ?
#
loop_
_entity_poly.entity_id
_entity_poly.type
_entity_poly.pdbx_seq_one_letter_code
_entity_poly.pdbx_strand_id
1 'polypeptide(L)'
;MPTLSQFSGTFLGPACHPSCSDNSLGFSGRASGLWRRKQSLCFFSFPDGLSCVAADAFFKAAISLIPEVPKTINIDGKMRPSEPFLLEFLCNFFSTLLIVPDHPEHGVLFLVRELLNVIQDYTWEDTSDDRIRIYTYVLHLLSAMSQETYLYHVDKVDSNDSLYGGDSKFLAENNKLCETVMAQILEHLRALAKDEALKRQSLLGLSFFNSILAHGDLRNNRLNQLSVNLWHLAQRHGYADTRTMVKTLEYIKKRGEQPDMTHLTELALRLPLQTRT
;
A
#
# COMPACT_ATOMS: atom_id res chain seq x y z
N MET A 1 4.52 -19.44 -12.51
CA MET A 1 4.05 -18.06 -12.30
C MET A 1 3.98 -17.36 -13.65
N PRO A 2 2.95 -16.54 -13.95
CA PRO A 2 2.90 -15.83 -15.21
C PRO A 2 4.02 -14.79 -15.31
N THR A 3 4.48 -14.52 -16.54
CA THR A 3 5.59 -13.64 -16.89
C THR A 3 5.24 -12.16 -16.70
N LEU A 4 6.24 -11.33 -16.35
CA LEU A 4 6.12 -9.88 -16.12
C LEU A 4 5.49 -9.10 -17.30
N SER A 5 5.50 -9.67 -18.51
CA SER A 5 4.94 -9.08 -19.74
C SER A 5 3.39 -9.08 -19.82
N GLN A 6 2.68 -9.58 -18.79
CA GLN A 6 1.21 -9.69 -18.80
C GLN A 6 0.49 -8.68 -17.89
N PHE A 7 1.21 -7.72 -17.29
CA PHE A 7 0.65 -6.73 -16.35
C PHE A 7 0.49 -5.37 -17.03
N SER A 8 -0.61 -5.21 -17.77
CA SER A 8 -1.14 -3.93 -18.25
C SER A 8 -2.63 -3.89 -17.87
N GLY A 9 -2.91 -3.50 -16.63
CA GLY A 9 -4.25 -3.56 -16.07
C GLY A 9 -4.37 -2.68 -14.85
N THR A 10 -5.35 -1.79 -14.87
CA THR A 10 -5.63 -0.78 -13.84
C THR A 10 -5.72 -1.44 -12.46
N PHE A 11 -4.85 -1.03 -11.54
CA PHE A 11 -4.90 -1.48 -10.14
C PHE A 11 -6.13 -0.90 -9.42
N LEU A 12 -6.58 0.25 -9.91
CA LEU A 12 -7.55 1.12 -9.26
C LEU A 12 -8.87 1.12 -10.02
N GLY A 13 -9.97 1.01 -9.27
CA GLY A 13 -11.33 1.00 -9.79
C GLY A 13 -12.08 2.26 -9.34
N PRO A 14 -13.32 2.47 -9.80
CA PRO A 14 -14.14 3.59 -9.33
C PRO A 14 -14.23 3.57 -7.81
N ALA A 15 -14.17 4.76 -7.20
CA ALA A 15 -14.14 4.96 -5.76
C ALA A 15 -15.18 4.07 -5.05
N CYS A 16 -14.73 3.25 -4.10
CA CYS A 16 -15.65 2.49 -3.26
C CYS A 16 -16.48 3.48 -2.43
N HIS A 17 -17.80 3.40 -2.54
CA HIS A 17 -18.76 4.23 -1.80
C HIS A 17 -18.39 4.30 -0.30
N PRO A 18 -18.55 5.47 0.37
CA PRO A 18 -18.19 5.67 1.78
C PRO A 18 -18.91 4.76 2.81
N SER A 19 -19.85 3.91 2.38
CA SER A 19 -20.53 2.91 3.21
C SER A 19 -19.68 1.68 3.58
N CYS A 20 -18.38 1.65 3.23
CA CYS A 20 -17.42 0.61 3.63
C CYS A 20 -16.97 0.66 5.11
N SER A 21 -17.68 1.38 5.98
CA SER A 21 -17.36 1.54 7.40
C SER A 21 -18.07 0.48 8.24
N ASP A 22 -17.53 -0.75 8.30
CA ASP A 22 -18.00 -1.72 9.30
C ASP A 22 -16.82 -2.32 10.10
N ASN A 23 -16.87 -2.11 11.41
CA ASN A 23 -15.74 -2.05 12.33
C ASN A 23 -15.29 -3.44 12.87
N SER A 24 -15.46 -4.52 12.11
CA SER A 24 -15.49 -5.89 12.66
C SER A 24 -14.22 -6.74 12.50
N LEU A 25 -13.06 -6.15 12.17
CA LEU A 25 -11.79 -6.90 12.05
C LEU A 25 -10.76 -6.47 13.10
N GLY A 26 -10.57 -7.28 14.15
CA GLY A 26 -9.54 -7.02 15.20
C GLY A 26 -8.06 -7.10 14.76
N PHE A 27 -7.78 -7.39 13.48
CA PHE A 27 -6.42 -7.46 12.92
C PHE A 27 -6.27 -6.59 11.65
N SER A 28 -7.22 -6.64 10.72
CA SER A 28 -7.29 -5.70 9.57
C SER A 28 -7.91 -4.34 9.93
N GLY A 29 -8.87 -4.27 10.84
CA GLY A 29 -9.41 -3.02 11.41
C GLY A 29 -8.45 -2.35 12.40
N ARG A 30 -7.44 -3.07 12.91
CA ARG A 30 -6.31 -2.44 13.58
C ARG A 30 -5.33 -1.83 12.58
N ALA A 31 -5.02 -2.47 11.44
CA ALA A 31 -4.12 -1.90 10.44
C ALA A 31 -4.76 -0.79 9.58
N SER A 32 -6.00 -0.99 9.10
CA SER A 32 -6.79 0.02 8.37
C SER A 32 -7.37 1.10 9.29
N GLY A 33 -7.68 0.76 10.54
CA GLY A 33 -8.02 1.73 11.59
C GLY A 33 -6.79 2.45 12.16
N LEU A 34 -5.61 1.83 12.25
CA LEU A 34 -4.34 2.54 12.49
C LEU A 34 -3.98 3.39 11.28
N TRP A 35 -4.22 2.97 10.05
CA TRP A 35 -3.98 3.78 8.87
C TRP A 35 -4.89 5.02 8.86
N ARG A 36 -6.20 4.86 9.08
CA ARG A 36 -7.11 6.01 9.24
C ARG A 36 -6.77 6.87 10.47
N ARG A 37 -6.38 6.26 11.60
CA ARG A 37 -5.99 6.99 12.82
C ARG A 37 -4.63 7.69 12.68
N LYS A 38 -3.63 7.06 12.05
CA LYS A 38 -2.31 7.64 11.78
C LYS A 38 -2.40 8.73 10.71
N GLN A 39 -3.25 8.55 9.68
CA GLN A 39 -3.61 9.60 8.72
C GLN A 39 -4.24 10.82 9.42
N SER A 40 -5.10 10.60 10.41
CA SER A 40 -5.71 11.69 11.21
C SER A 40 -4.76 12.33 12.24
N LEU A 41 -3.60 11.71 12.53
CA LEU A 41 -2.66 12.13 13.57
C LEU A 41 -1.40 12.84 13.01
N CYS A 42 -1.21 12.88 11.70
CA CYS A 42 -0.10 13.60 11.07
C CYS A 42 -0.44 15.09 10.88
N PHE A 43 -0.57 15.83 12.00
CA PHE A 43 -0.51 17.28 11.95
C PHE A 43 0.96 17.71 11.94
N PHE A 44 1.59 17.72 10.76
CA PHE A 44 2.63 18.73 10.56
C PHE A 44 1.91 20.07 10.62
N SER A 45 2.16 20.84 11.69
CA SER A 45 1.72 22.23 11.71
C SER A 45 2.47 22.94 10.60
N PHE A 46 1.83 23.12 9.44
CA PHE A 46 2.30 24.07 8.44
C PHE A 46 2.25 25.44 9.11
N PRO A 47 3.39 26.11 9.35
CA PRO A 47 3.35 27.47 9.88
C PRO A 47 2.62 28.34 8.88
N ASP A 48 1.70 29.19 9.36
CA ASP A 48 0.98 30.16 8.56
C ASP A 48 1.97 30.93 7.66
N GLY A 49 1.89 30.71 6.33
CA GLY A 49 2.74 31.39 5.35
C GLY A 49 3.79 30.53 4.63
N LEU A 50 3.84 29.21 4.84
CA LEU A 50 4.67 28.35 4.00
C LEU A 50 4.05 28.25 2.59
N SER A 51 4.67 28.90 1.60
CA SER A 51 4.27 28.74 0.20
C SER A 51 4.49 27.28 -0.24
N CYS A 52 3.68 26.77 -1.18
CA CYS A 52 3.85 25.42 -1.72
C CYS A 52 5.30 25.14 -2.17
N VAL A 53 6.00 26.17 -2.66
CA VAL A 53 7.39 26.09 -3.09
C VAL A 53 8.34 25.83 -1.91
N ALA A 54 8.14 26.51 -0.78
CA ALA A 54 8.96 26.26 0.41
C ALA A 54 8.68 24.88 1.02
N ALA A 55 7.43 24.42 0.97
CA ALA A 55 7.05 23.08 1.42
C ALA A 55 7.71 21.97 0.57
N ASP A 56 7.69 22.11 -0.76
CA ASP A 56 8.33 21.16 -1.69
C ASP A 56 9.83 20.99 -1.40
N ALA A 57 10.54 22.08 -1.11
CA ALA A 57 11.96 22.03 -0.72
C ALA A 57 12.18 21.22 0.57
N PHE A 58 11.29 21.36 1.57
CA PHE A 58 11.36 20.56 2.80
C PHE A 58 11.10 19.07 2.53
N PHE A 59 10.12 18.73 1.69
CA PHE A 59 9.84 17.34 1.35
C PHE A 59 10.98 16.69 0.56
N LYS A 60 11.55 17.41 -0.42
CA LYS A 60 12.76 16.97 -1.14
C LYS A 60 13.93 16.74 -0.20
N ALA A 61 14.18 17.66 0.74
CA ALA A 61 15.22 17.51 1.75
C ALA A 61 14.97 16.30 2.66
N ALA A 62 13.73 16.07 3.09
CA ALA A 62 13.37 14.90 3.89
C ALA A 62 13.62 13.59 3.12
N ILE A 63 13.28 13.57 1.82
CA ILE A 63 13.53 12.43 0.94
C ILE A 63 15.04 12.18 0.78
N SER A 64 15.84 13.23 0.58
CA SER A 64 17.30 13.10 0.39
C SER A 64 18.04 12.61 1.64
N LEU A 65 17.46 12.75 2.83
CA LEU A 65 18.05 12.26 4.07
C LEU A 65 17.81 10.77 4.33
N ILE A 66 16.87 10.12 3.62
CA ILE A 66 16.56 8.70 3.82
C ILE A 66 17.78 7.79 3.60
N PRO A 67 18.59 7.93 2.52
CA PRO A 67 19.80 7.15 2.33
C PRO A 67 20.87 7.38 3.41
N GLU A 68 20.82 8.52 4.09
CA GLU A 68 21.80 8.89 5.11
C GLU A 68 21.47 8.28 6.49
N VAL A 69 20.30 7.66 6.64
CA VAL A 69 19.90 7.02 7.89
C VAL A 69 20.87 5.88 8.22
N PRO A 70 21.59 5.93 9.36
CA PRO A 70 22.54 4.89 9.72
C PRO A 70 21.81 3.58 10.01
N LYS A 71 22.40 2.43 9.70
CA LYS A 71 21.79 1.10 9.93
C LYS A 71 21.42 0.84 11.40
N THR A 72 22.15 1.47 12.32
CA THR A 72 21.88 1.37 13.75
C THR A 72 21.93 2.74 14.40
N ILE A 73 21.07 2.93 15.40
CA ILE A 73 20.96 4.16 16.20
C ILE A 73 21.07 3.85 17.68
N ASN A 74 21.59 4.79 18.46
CA ASN A 74 21.69 4.68 19.90
C ASN A 74 20.44 5.26 20.57
N ILE A 75 19.67 4.41 21.25
CA ILE A 75 18.49 4.81 22.04
C ILE A 75 18.73 4.35 23.48
N ASP A 76 18.78 5.30 24.41
CA ASP A 76 19.02 5.07 25.84
C ASP A 76 20.27 4.23 26.13
N GLY A 77 21.35 4.48 25.39
CA GLY A 77 22.62 3.76 25.52
C GLY A 77 22.64 2.39 24.83
N LYS A 78 21.56 1.99 24.14
CA LYS A 78 21.45 0.71 23.43
C LYS A 78 21.42 0.93 21.91
N MET A 79 22.32 0.25 21.21
CA MET A 79 22.28 0.20 19.75
C MET A 79 21.07 -0.62 19.28
N ARG A 80 20.27 -0.04 18.40
CA ARG A 80 19.08 -0.66 17.79
C ARG A 80 19.15 -0.54 16.27
N PRO A 81 18.58 -1.47 15.50
CA PRO A 81 18.41 -1.28 14.06
C PRO A 81 17.50 -0.09 13.79
N SER A 82 17.84 0.71 12.78
CA SER A 82 17.08 1.90 12.41
C SER A 82 15.91 1.61 11.47
N GLU A 83 15.93 0.49 10.73
CA GLU A 83 14.90 0.13 9.75
C GLU A 83 13.45 0.23 10.30
N PRO A 84 13.13 -0.23 11.53
CA PRO A 84 11.78 -0.08 12.07
C PRO A 84 11.34 1.38 12.26
N PHE A 85 12.29 2.27 12.59
CA PHE A 85 12.02 3.70 12.73
C PHE A 85 11.87 4.37 11.37
N LEU A 86 12.69 3.97 10.39
CA LEU A 86 12.55 4.42 9.01
C LEU A 86 11.19 4.00 8.44
N LEU A 87 10.76 2.77 8.67
CA LEU A 87 9.44 2.27 8.28
C LEU A 87 8.31 3.12 8.88
N GLU A 88 8.39 3.43 10.17
CA GLU A 88 7.40 4.28 10.84
C GLU A 88 7.39 5.71 10.29
N PHE A 89 8.56 6.32 10.10
CA PHE A 89 8.70 7.63 9.46
C PHE A 89 8.03 7.63 8.08
N LEU A 90 8.35 6.65 7.23
CA LEU A 90 7.80 6.54 5.88
C LEU A 90 6.27 6.37 5.90
N CYS A 91 5.72 5.58 6.83
CA CYS A 91 4.26 5.44 6.97
C CYS A 91 3.58 6.78 7.28
N ASN A 92 4.18 7.59 8.15
CA ASN A 92 3.66 8.91 8.48
C ASN A 92 3.87 9.88 7.30
N PHE A 93 5.03 9.79 6.64
CA PHE A 93 5.36 10.61 5.48
C PHE A 93 4.41 10.37 4.31
N PHE A 94 4.01 9.12 4.05
CA PHE A 94 2.98 8.80 3.05
C PHE A 94 1.63 9.44 3.36
N SER A 95 1.26 9.55 4.64
CA SER A 95 0.05 10.26 5.03
C SER A 95 0.19 11.74 4.63
N THR A 96 1.30 12.39 5.00
CA THR A 96 1.54 13.79 4.59
C THR A 96 1.53 13.95 3.07
N LEU A 97 2.19 13.07 2.32
CA LEU A 97 2.26 13.14 0.85
C LEU A 97 0.89 13.06 0.16
N LEU A 98 -0.13 12.47 0.80
CA LEU A 98 -1.49 12.43 0.23
C LEU A 98 -2.06 13.84 0.00
N ILE A 99 -1.80 14.77 0.93
CA ILE A 99 -2.38 16.12 0.92
C ILE A 99 -1.41 17.18 0.39
N VAL A 100 -0.20 16.80 0.01
CA VAL A 100 0.78 17.73 -0.56
C VAL A 100 0.45 17.92 -2.04
N PRO A 101 0.21 19.17 -2.49
CA PRO A 101 -0.04 19.44 -3.91
C PRO A 101 1.21 19.17 -4.75
N ASP A 102 1.00 18.63 -5.94
CA ASP A 102 2.06 18.50 -6.94
C ASP A 102 2.54 19.87 -7.42
N HIS A 103 3.86 19.98 -7.65
CA HIS A 103 4.45 21.21 -8.18
C HIS A 103 4.08 21.37 -9.67
N PRO A 104 3.58 22.54 -10.11
CA PRO A 104 3.05 22.73 -11.47
C PRO A 104 4.09 22.45 -12.58
N GLU A 105 5.38 22.55 -12.26
CA GLU A 105 6.49 22.37 -13.21
C GLU A 105 7.15 20.98 -13.20
N HIS A 106 6.88 20.14 -12.19
CA HIS A 106 7.63 18.87 -12.00
C HIS A 106 6.87 17.62 -12.46
N GLY A 107 5.67 17.80 -13.01
CA GLY A 107 4.79 16.70 -13.40
C GLY A 107 4.12 16.04 -12.19
N VAL A 108 3.15 15.17 -12.48
CA VAL A 108 2.32 14.55 -11.45
C VAL A 108 3.08 13.49 -10.64
N LEU A 109 2.76 13.41 -9.36
CA LEU A 109 3.32 12.44 -8.40
C LEU A 109 4.84 12.53 -8.25
N PHE A 110 5.41 13.72 -8.48
CA PHE A 110 6.87 13.92 -8.49
C PHE A 110 7.53 13.46 -7.18
N LEU A 111 7.04 13.91 -6.03
CA LEU A 111 7.60 13.54 -4.73
C LEU A 111 7.48 12.04 -4.43
N VAL A 112 6.39 11.40 -4.88
CA VAL A 112 6.20 9.95 -4.73
C VAL A 112 7.22 9.19 -5.57
N ARG A 113 7.51 9.66 -6.79
CA ARG A 113 8.53 9.07 -7.67
C ARG A 113 9.93 9.21 -7.09
N GLU A 114 10.28 10.40 -6.62
CA GLU A 114 11.57 10.65 -5.96
C GLU A 114 11.76 9.74 -4.74
N LEU A 115 10.72 9.63 -3.92
CA LEU A 115 10.73 8.75 -2.76
C LEU A 115 10.90 7.27 -3.15
N LEU A 116 10.20 6.81 -4.19
CA LEU A 116 10.35 5.44 -4.70
C LEU A 116 11.76 5.16 -5.23
N ASN A 117 12.38 6.12 -5.94
CA ASN A 117 13.77 5.99 -6.41
C ASN A 117 14.72 5.83 -5.23
N VAL A 118 14.58 6.68 -4.20
CA VAL A 118 15.39 6.61 -2.98
C VAL A 118 15.20 5.29 -2.21
N ILE A 119 13.96 4.82 -2.08
CA ILE A 119 13.66 3.52 -1.43
C ILE A 119 14.28 2.35 -2.22
N GLN A 120 14.28 2.43 -3.54
CA GLN A 120 14.85 1.41 -4.41
C GLN A 120 16.38 1.31 -4.25
N ASP A 121 17.06 2.44 -4.15
CA ASP A 121 18.53 2.52 -4.02
C ASP A 121 19.02 2.34 -2.57
N TYR A 122 18.12 2.40 -1.59
CA TYR A 122 18.44 2.15 -0.19
C TYR A 122 18.95 0.72 0.04
N THR A 123 20.00 0.57 0.86
CA THR A 123 20.58 -0.74 1.20
C THR A 123 19.84 -1.40 2.35
N TRP A 124 18.84 -2.22 2.03
CA TRP A 124 18.04 -3.02 2.97
C TRP A 124 18.80 -4.25 3.49
N GLU A 125 18.48 -4.71 4.69
CA GLU A 125 18.96 -6.02 5.18
C GLU A 125 18.31 -7.20 4.43
N ASP A 126 19.10 -8.20 4.01
CA ASP A 126 18.60 -9.35 3.23
C ASP A 126 17.53 -10.19 3.96
N THR A 127 17.61 -10.20 5.30
CA THR A 127 16.67 -10.91 6.17
C THR A 127 15.39 -10.09 6.43
N SER A 128 15.41 -8.80 6.11
CA SER A 128 14.30 -7.87 6.30
C SER A 128 13.30 -7.95 5.16
N ASP A 129 12.03 -7.77 5.49
CA ASP A 129 10.94 -7.63 4.54
C ASP A 129 10.40 -6.18 4.52
N ASP A 130 11.09 -5.24 5.18
CA ASP A 130 10.60 -3.87 5.39
C ASP A 130 10.49 -3.10 4.08
N ARG A 131 11.40 -3.31 3.11
CA ARG A 131 11.24 -2.76 1.74
C ARG A 131 9.90 -3.13 1.12
N ILE A 132 9.49 -4.40 1.27
CA ILE A 132 8.24 -4.90 0.68
C ILE A 132 7.03 -4.40 1.46
N ARG A 133 7.15 -4.22 2.78
CA ARG A 133 6.13 -3.56 3.58
C ARG A 133 5.93 -2.11 3.13
N ILE A 134 7.03 -1.39 2.86
CA ILE A 134 6.99 -0.01 2.34
C ILE A 134 6.29 0.02 0.98
N TYR A 135 6.66 -0.87 0.05
CA TYR A 135 5.95 -0.98 -1.23
C TYR A 135 4.46 -1.28 -1.06
N THR A 136 4.09 -2.11 -0.08
CA THR A 136 2.68 -2.34 0.25
C THR A 136 1.98 -1.05 0.72
N TYR A 137 2.65 -0.24 1.55
CA TYR A 137 2.13 1.05 1.99
C TYR A 137 2.07 2.11 0.89
N VAL A 138 3.00 2.08 -0.07
CA VAL A 138 2.91 2.91 -1.28
C VAL A 138 1.66 2.55 -2.09
N LEU A 139 1.30 1.26 -2.23
CA LEU A 139 0.04 0.89 -2.88
C LEU A 139 -1.19 1.45 -2.14
N HIS A 140 -1.15 1.54 -0.81
CA HIS A 140 -2.22 2.15 -0.02
C HIS A 140 -2.30 3.66 -0.29
N LEU A 141 -1.15 4.35 -0.36
CA LEU A 141 -1.07 5.76 -0.73
C LEU A 141 -1.62 6.01 -2.14
N LEU A 142 -1.15 5.25 -3.15
CA LEU A 142 -1.58 5.41 -4.54
C LEU A 142 -3.09 5.12 -4.70
N SER A 143 -3.63 4.18 -3.91
CA SER A 143 -5.08 3.94 -3.84
C SER A 143 -5.86 5.08 -3.20
N ALA A 144 -5.30 5.75 -2.20
CA ALA A 144 -5.90 6.96 -1.64
C ALA A 144 -5.81 8.12 -2.65
N MET A 145 -4.69 8.28 -3.34
CA MET A 145 -4.47 9.31 -4.35
C MET A 145 -5.39 9.18 -5.57
N SER A 146 -5.93 7.98 -5.85
CA SER A 146 -6.88 7.76 -6.94
C SER A 146 -8.33 8.07 -6.60
N GLN A 147 -8.64 8.40 -5.35
CA GLN A 147 -10.00 8.77 -4.97
C GLN A 147 -10.31 10.17 -5.51
N GLU A 148 -11.57 10.40 -5.93
CA GLU A 148 -12.05 11.72 -6.37
C GLU A 148 -12.01 12.76 -5.24
N THR A 149 -12.07 12.31 -4.00
CA THR A 149 -11.95 13.16 -2.81
C THR A 149 -11.18 12.40 -1.73
N TYR A 150 -10.17 13.05 -1.16
CA TYR A 150 -9.36 12.47 -0.09
C TYR A 150 -10.11 12.44 1.23
N LEU A 151 -9.65 11.55 2.13
CA LEU A 151 -10.29 11.35 3.43
C LEU A 151 -10.14 12.56 4.37
N TYR A 152 -9.12 13.39 4.15
CA TYR A 152 -8.81 14.56 4.95
C TYR A 152 -8.06 15.59 4.12
N HIS A 153 -8.12 16.84 4.58
CA HIS A 153 -7.53 18.02 3.94
C HIS A 153 -6.95 18.94 4.99
N VAL A 154 -6.05 19.82 4.57
CA VAL A 154 -5.57 20.95 5.38
C VAL A 154 -6.26 22.21 4.87
N ASP A 155 -6.72 23.04 5.82
CA ASP A 155 -7.38 24.30 5.49
C ASP A 155 -6.47 25.16 4.60
N LYS A 156 -7.03 25.70 3.51
CA LYS A 156 -6.35 26.54 2.51
C LYS A 156 -5.23 25.86 1.71
N VAL A 157 -5.19 24.53 1.67
CA VAL A 157 -4.28 23.77 0.79
C VAL A 157 -5.11 23.00 -0.23
N ASP A 158 -4.92 23.32 -1.51
CA ASP A 158 -5.55 22.60 -2.62
C ASP A 158 -4.77 21.33 -2.93
N SER A 159 -5.12 20.22 -2.27
CA SER A 159 -4.54 18.89 -2.48
C SER A 159 -4.79 18.35 -3.91
N ASN A 160 -4.07 17.28 -4.27
CA ASN A 160 -4.14 16.67 -5.61
C ASN A 160 -5.54 16.19 -6.04
N ASP A 161 -6.43 15.83 -5.12
CA ASP A 161 -7.83 15.55 -5.45
C ASP A 161 -8.59 16.80 -5.92
N SER A 162 -8.27 17.97 -5.37
CA SER A 162 -8.82 19.26 -5.83
C SER A 162 -8.20 19.72 -7.15
N LEU A 163 -6.90 19.44 -7.35
CA LEU A 163 -6.17 19.83 -8.56
C LEU A 163 -6.52 18.97 -9.77
N TYR A 164 -6.67 17.66 -9.58
CA TYR A 164 -6.84 16.69 -10.67
C TYR A 164 -8.23 16.06 -10.70
N GLY A 165 -8.94 15.93 -9.58
CA GLY A 165 -10.36 15.53 -9.55
C GLY A 165 -10.68 14.25 -10.32
N GLY A 166 -9.83 13.22 -10.23
CA GLY A 166 -10.01 11.98 -10.99
C GLY A 166 -9.58 12.07 -12.47
N ASP A 167 -8.78 13.06 -12.85
CA ASP A 167 -8.26 13.21 -14.22
C ASP A 167 -7.60 11.93 -14.72
N SER A 168 -8.01 11.53 -15.93
CA SER A 168 -7.57 10.28 -16.55
C SER A 168 -6.06 10.20 -16.77
N LYS A 169 -5.36 11.31 -17.01
CA LYS A 169 -3.89 11.31 -17.19
C LYS A 169 -3.19 11.16 -15.85
N PHE A 170 -3.66 11.85 -14.81
CA PHE A 170 -3.18 11.65 -13.44
C PHE A 170 -3.37 10.20 -13.01
N LEU A 171 -4.57 9.63 -13.19
CA LEU A 171 -4.87 8.24 -12.87
C LEU A 171 -4.01 7.25 -13.68
N ALA A 172 -3.71 7.55 -14.95
CA ALA A 172 -2.83 6.71 -15.75
C ALA A 172 -1.40 6.67 -15.18
N GLU A 173 -0.85 7.82 -14.78
CA GLU A 173 0.46 7.89 -14.14
C GLU A 173 0.49 7.20 -12.76
N ASN A 174 -0.57 7.37 -11.97
CA ASN A 174 -0.73 6.69 -10.69
C ASN A 174 -0.78 5.15 -10.86
N ASN A 175 -1.52 4.67 -11.86
CA ASN A 175 -1.60 3.23 -12.16
C ASN A 175 -0.26 2.65 -12.63
N LYS A 176 0.55 3.41 -13.40
CA LYS A 176 1.90 2.97 -13.76
C LYS A 176 2.77 2.73 -12.52
N LEU A 177 2.69 3.62 -11.52
CA LEU A 177 3.39 3.42 -10.26
C LEU A 177 2.88 2.20 -9.50
N CYS A 178 1.56 1.95 -9.49
CA CYS A 178 1.00 0.74 -8.91
C CYS A 178 1.57 -0.52 -9.60
N GLU A 179 1.61 -0.55 -10.93
CA GLU A 179 2.17 -1.67 -11.71
C GLU A 179 3.64 -1.90 -11.37
N THR A 180 4.46 -0.85 -11.32
CA THR A 180 5.87 -0.94 -10.93
C THR A 180 6.04 -1.51 -9.52
N VAL A 181 5.31 -0.99 -8.54
CA VAL A 181 5.41 -1.40 -7.14
C VAL A 181 4.92 -2.83 -6.94
N MET A 182 3.80 -3.21 -7.58
CA MET A 182 3.32 -4.60 -7.56
C MET A 182 4.33 -5.57 -8.17
N ALA A 183 5.01 -5.19 -9.26
CA ALA A 183 6.04 -6.02 -9.87
C ALA A 183 7.20 -6.28 -8.89
N GLN A 184 7.62 -5.27 -8.12
CA GLN A 184 8.66 -5.43 -7.09
C GLN A 184 8.23 -6.39 -5.98
N ILE A 185 6.98 -6.29 -5.50
CA ILE A 185 6.45 -7.20 -4.48
C ILE A 185 6.41 -8.64 -5.01
N LEU A 186 5.93 -8.83 -6.24
CA LEU A 186 5.85 -10.16 -6.87
C LEU A 186 7.23 -10.78 -7.11
N GLU A 187 8.22 -9.96 -7.49
CA GLU A 187 9.58 -10.46 -7.69
C GLU A 187 10.21 -10.90 -6.36
N HIS A 188 10.00 -10.16 -5.27
CA HIS A 188 10.44 -10.60 -3.94
C HIS A 188 9.77 -11.90 -3.50
N LEU A 189 8.46 -12.05 -3.74
CA LEU A 189 7.76 -13.30 -3.45
C LEU A 189 8.34 -14.49 -4.24
N ARG A 190 8.83 -14.26 -5.47
CA ARG A 190 9.52 -15.30 -6.26
C ARG A 190 10.90 -15.61 -5.71
N ALA A 191 11.66 -14.59 -5.29
CA ALA A 191 12.97 -14.77 -4.66
C ALA A 191 12.86 -15.63 -3.39
N LEU A 192 11.91 -15.31 -2.50
CA LEU A 192 11.64 -16.10 -1.29
C LEU A 192 11.26 -17.55 -1.60
N ALA A 193 10.65 -17.83 -2.76
CA ALA A 193 10.37 -19.19 -3.20
C ALA A 193 11.65 -19.96 -3.54
N LYS A 194 12.59 -19.30 -4.23
CA LYS A 194 13.88 -19.86 -4.64
C LYS A 194 14.77 -20.12 -3.43
N ASP A 195 14.73 -19.22 -2.45
CA ASP A 195 15.52 -19.30 -1.21
C ASP A 195 14.87 -20.20 -0.14
N GLU A 196 13.80 -20.93 -0.49
CA GLU A 196 13.03 -21.78 0.42
C GLU A 196 12.50 -21.07 1.68
N ALA A 197 12.40 -19.74 1.65
CA ALA A 197 11.86 -18.90 2.71
C ALA A 197 10.31 -18.91 2.71
N LEU A 198 9.72 -20.11 2.65
CA LEU A 198 8.30 -20.37 2.40
C LEU A 198 7.36 -19.74 3.43
N LYS A 199 7.81 -19.65 4.70
CA LYS A 199 7.05 -18.99 5.77
C LYS A 199 6.92 -17.49 5.52
N ARG A 200 8.03 -16.80 5.19
CA ARG A 200 8.03 -15.36 4.86
C ARG A 200 7.18 -15.11 3.61
N GLN A 201 7.36 -15.95 2.57
CA GLN A 201 6.58 -15.88 1.35
C GLN A 201 5.07 -16.00 1.61
N SER A 202 4.65 -16.95 2.46
CA SER A 202 3.24 -17.17 2.78
C SER A 202 2.62 -15.97 3.51
N LEU A 203 3.35 -15.40 4.48
CA LEU A 203 2.90 -14.24 5.25
C LEU A 203 2.80 -12.97 4.39
N LEU A 204 3.81 -12.70 3.57
CA LEU A 204 3.80 -11.57 2.64
C LEU A 204 2.76 -11.73 1.55
N GLY A 205 2.58 -12.95 1.01
CA GLY A 205 1.54 -13.26 0.03
C GLY A 205 0.14 -12.98 0.57
N LEU A 206 -0.14 -13.37 1.81
CA LEU A 206 -1.41 -13.06 2.48
C LEU A 206 -1.57 -11.56 2.76
N SER A 207 -0.50 -10.87 3.18
CA SER A 207 -0.52 -9.41 3.39
C SER A 207 -0.82 -8.65 2.10
N PHE A 208 -0.21 -9.07 0.99
CA PHE A 208 -0.44 -8.47 -0.31
C PHE A 208 -1.86 -8.78 -0.82
N PHE A 209 -2.35 -10.02 -0.66
CA PHE A 209 -3.75 -10.35 -0.92
C PHE A 209 -4.72 -9.42 -0.18
N ASN A 210 -4.50 -9.23 1.13
CA ASN A 210 -5.36 -8.36 1.94
C ASN A 210 -5.30 -6.89 1.47
N SER A 211 -4.15 -6.45 0.95
CA SER A 211 -4.02 -5.11 0.38
C SER A 211 -4.78 -4.95 -0.92
N ILE A 212 -4.73 -5.93 -1.83
CA ILE A 212 -5.54 -5.93 -3.05
C ILE A 212 -7.04 -5.99 -2.70
N LEU A 213 -7.42 -6.83 -1.73
CA LEU A 213 -8.81 -6.92 -1.28
C LEU A 213 -9.35 -5.61 -0.70
N ALA A 214 -8.49 -4.83 -0.04
CA ALA A 214 -8.89 -3.56 0.58
C ALA A 214 -8.90 -2.39 -0.40
N HIS A 215 -8.04 -2.40 -1.41
CA HIS A 215 -7.70 -1.20 -2.21
C HIS A 215 -7.79 -1.38 -3.73
N GLY A 216 -7.71 -2.62 -4.21
CA GLY A 216 -7.64 -2.93 -5.64
C GLY A 216 -9.01 -3.14 -6.27
N ASP A 217 -9.10 -2.91 -7.58
CA ASP A 217 -10.29 -3.22 -8.36
C ASP A 217 -10.39 -4.71 -8.67
N LEU A 218 -11.17 -5.44 -7.89
CA LEU A 218 -11.39 -6.87 -8.11
C LEU A 218 -12.37 -7.19 -9.24
N ARG A 219 -12.95 -6.18 -9.90
CA ARG A 219 -13.65 -6.33 -11.19
C ARG A 219 -12.65 -6.50 -12.34
N ASN A 220 -11.41 -6.05 -12.14
CA ASN A 220 -10.32 -6.34 -13.06
C ASN A 220 -9.95 -7.82 -12.97
N ASN A 221 -10.18 -8.55 -14.06
CA ASN A 221 -9.90 -9.98 -14.17
C ASN A 221 -8.45 -10.35 -13.79
N ARG A 222 -7.47 -9.48 -14.07
CA ARG A 222 -6.05 -9.74 -13.75
C ARG A 222 -5.79 -9.64 -12.25
N LEU A 223 -6.33 -8.61 -11.59
CA LEU A 223 -6.22 -8.48 -10.13
C LEU A 223 -7.02 -9.55 -9.40
N ASN A 224 -8.20 -9.90 -9.91
CA ASN A 224 -9.00 -10.99 -9.38
C ASN A 224 -8.22 -12.32 -9.44
N GLN A 225 -7.61 -12.63 -10.59
CA GLN A 225 -6.77 -13.81 -10.75
C GLN A 225 -5.53 -13.78 -9.86
N LEU A 226 -4.87 -12.62 -9.74
CA LEU A 226 -3.72 -12.45 -8.84
C LEU A 226 -4.11 -12.71 -7.39
N SER A 227 -5.28 -12.22 -6.96
CA SER A 227 -5.80 -12.43 -5.62
C SER A 227 -6.02 -13.92 -5.33
N VAL A 228 -6.62 -14.66 -6.26
CA VAL A 228 -6.77 -16.12 -6.14
C VAL A 228 -5.39 -16.80 -6.05
N ASN A 229 -4.43 -16.39 -6.87
CA ASN A 229 -3.08 -16.96 -6.83
C ASN A 229 -2.37 -16.70 -5.48
N LEU A 230 -2.47 -15.48 -4.94
CA LEU A 230 -1.88 -15.10 -3.65
C LEU A 230 -2.56 -15.83 -2.49
N TRP A 231 -3.87 -16.04 -2.55
CA TRP A 231 -4.60 -16.83 -1.56
C TRP A 231 -4.09 -18.27 -1.51
N HIS A 232 -3.97 -18.93 -2.67
CA HIS A 232 -3.42 -20.28 -2.74
C HIS A 232 -1.95 -20.32 -2.31
N LEU A 233 -1.14 -19.33 -2.70
CA LEU A 233 0.25 -19.21 -2.28
C LEU A 233 0.37 -19.17 -0.74
N ALA A 234 -0.46 -18.37 -0.07
CA ALA A 234 -0.44 -18.18 1.37
C ALA A 234 -0.71 -19.47 2.15
N GLN A 235 -1.66 -20.30 1.69
CA GLN A 235 -2.01 -21.55 2.37
C GLN A 235 -1.21 -22.77 1.92
N ARG A 236 -0.49 -22.69 0.78
CA ARG A 236 0.20 -23.84 0.15
C ARG A 236 1.05 -24.68 1.10
N HIS A 237 1.73 -24.04 2.05
CA HIS A 237 2.63 -24.68 3.01
C HIS A 237 2.11 -24.63 4.45
N GLY A 238 0.85 -24.23 4.66
CA GLY A 238 0.22 -24.19 5.99
C GLY A 238 0.74 -23.11 6.95
N TYR A 239 1.60 -22.19 6.48
CA TYR A 239 2.19 -21.12 7.29
C TYR A 239 1.28 -19.91 7.50
N ALA A 240 0.28 -19.71 6.64
CA ALA A 240 -0.72 -18.67 6.86
C ALA A 240 -1.58 -18.95 8.09
N ASP A 241 -1.94 -17.89 8.82
CA ASP A 241 -2.80 -18.00 9.98
C ASP A 241 -4.24 -18.37 9.56
N THR A 242 -4.65 -19.60 9.87
CA THR A 242 -5.96 -20.15 9.50
C THR A 242 -7.10 -19.27 10.03
N ARG A 243 -6.96 -18.72 11.24
CA ARG A 243 -8.00 -17.85 11.83
C ARG A 243 -8.19 -16.57 11.01
N THR A 244 -7.10 -15.96 10.56
CA THR A 244 -7.12 -14.79 9.69
C THR A 244 -7.73 -15.13 8.34
N MET A 245 -7.34 -16.25 7.72
CA MET A 245 -7.92 -16.68 6.45
C MET A 245 -9.43 -16.91 6.55
N VAL A 246 -9.92 -17.63 7.57
CA VAL A 246 -11.36 -17.85 7.78
C VAL A 246 -12.11 -16.52 7.87
N LYS A 247 -11.63 -15.58 8.71
CA LYS A 247 -12.25 -14.26 8.87
C LYS A 247 -12.23 -13.43 7.59
N THR A 248 -11.13 -13.50 6.83
CA THR A 248 -11.04 -12.81 5.54
C THR A 248 -12.05 -13.37 4.55
N LEU A 249 -12.22 -14.70 4.48
CA LEU A 249 -13.22 -15.32 3.60
C LEU A 249 -14.66 -14.98 4.01
N GLU A 250 -14.96 -15.00 5.32
CA GLU A 250 -16.25 -14.55 5.86
C GLU A 250 -16.54 -13.09 5.50
N TYR A 251 -15.53 -12.22 5.63
CA TYR A 251 -15.64 -10.82 5.23
C TYR A 251 -15.95 -10.66 3.73
N ILE A 252 -15.25 -11.40 2.85
CA ILE A 252 -15.51 -11.36 1.40
C ILE A 252 -16.94 -11.78 1.10
N LYS A 253 -17.42 -12.87 1.73
CA LYS A 253 -18.80 -13.35 1.57
C LYS A 253 -19.81 -12.30 2.01
N LYS A 254 -19.65 -11.73 3.22
CA LYS A 254 -20.52 -10.67 3.74
C LYS A 254 -20.55 -9.45 2.81
N ARG A 255 -19.40 -9.06 2.25
CA ARG A 255 -19.30 -7.92 1.31
C ARG A 255 -19.94 -8.23 -0.03
N GLY A 256 -19.86 -9.47 -0.51
CA GLY A 256 -20.50 -9.94 -1.74
C GLY A 256 -22.03 -9.97 -1.70
N GLU A 257 -22.66 -9.86 -0.52
CA GLU A 257 -24.11 -9.72 -0.38
C GLU A 257 -24.62 -8.35 -0.87
N GLN A 258 -23.72 -7.37 -1.08
CA GLN A 258 -24.08 -6.05 -1.60
C GLN A 258 -24.39 -6.13 -3.11
N PRO A 259 -25.43 -5.44 -3.62
CA PRO A 259 -25.88 -5.56 -5.02
C PRO A 259 -24.82 -5.26 -6.09
N ASP A 260 -23.83 -4.42 -5.78
CA ASP A 260 -22.76 -3.97 -6.69
C ASP A 260 -21.44 -4.74 -6.53
N MET A 261 -21.45 -5.79 -5.70
CA MET A 261 -20.27 -6.54 -5.26
C MET A 261 -20.29 -8.02 -5.72
N THR A 262 -21.01 -8.36 -6.78
CA THR A 262 -21.12 -9.73 -7.32
C THR A 262 -19.76 -10.38 -7.59
N HIS A 263 -18.79 -9.60 -8.06
CA HIS A 263 -17.40 -10.04 -8.27
C HIS A 263 -16.72 -10.58 -7.00
N LEU A 264 -17.13 -10.14 -5.80
CA LEU A 264 -16.64 -10.68 -4.51
C LEU A 264 -17.30 -12.02 -4.17
N THR A 265 -18.58 -12.19 -4.51
CA THR A 265 -19.27 -13.48 -4.38
C THR A 265 -18.61 -14.53 -5.27
N GLU A 266 -18.33 -14.18 -6.52
CA GLU A 266 -17.59 -15.04 -7.45
C GLU A 266 -16.16 -15.32 -6.98
N LEU A 267 -15.47 -14.30 -6.45
CA LEU A 267 -14.14 -14.48 -5.86
C LEU A 267 -14.19 -15.47 -4.69
N ALA A 268 -15.15 -15.33 -3.77
CA ALA A 268 -15.25 -16.20 -2.58
C ALA A 268 -15.36 -17.70 -2.94
N LEU A 269 -16.05 -18.04 -4.04
CA LEU A 269 -16.15 -19.42 -4.53
C LEU A 269 -14.78 -20.00 -4.95
N ARG A 270 -13.85 -19.13 -5.35
CA ARG A 270 -12.50 -19.48 -5.81
C ARG A 270 -11.45 -19.43 -4.69
N LEU A 271 -11.85 -19.13 -3.45
CA LEU A 271 -10.98 -19.03 -2.29
C LEU A 271 -11.26 -20.15 -1.27
N PRO A 272 -11.14 -21.44 -1.64
CA PRO A 272 -11.34 -22.52 -0.68
C PRO A 272 -10.26 -22.45 0.41
N LEU A 273 -10.65 -22.82 1.63
CA LEU A 273 -9.71 -23.06 2.72
C LEU A 273 -9.19 -24.49 2.60
N GLN A 274 -7.87 -24.65 2.61
CA GLN A 274 -7.27 -25.98 2.66
C GLN A 274 -7.44 -26.58 4.06
N THR A 275 -8.03 -27.76 4.14
CA THR A 275 -8.04 -28.58 5.34
C THR A 275 -6.60 -29.03 5.63
N ARG A 276 -6.10 -28.77 6.86
CA ARG A 276 -4.81 -29.30 7.29
C ARG A 276 -4.92 -30.83 7.34
N THR A 277 -4.24 -31.53 6.44
CA THR A 277 -3.90 -32.96 6.57
C THR A 277 -2.65 -33.12 7.40
#